data_AF-A0A147BIE8-F1
#
_entry.id   AF-A0A147BIE8-F1
#
_cell.length_a   1.000
_cell.length_b   1.000
_cell.length_c   1.000
_cell.angle_alpha   90.00
_cell.angle_beta   90.00
_cell.angle_gamma   90.00
#
_symmetry.space_group_name_H-M   'P 1'
#
loop_
_entity.id
_entity.type
_entity.pdbx_description
1 polymer ?
#
loop_
_entity_poly.entity_id
_entity_poly.type
_entity_poly.pdbx_seq_one_letter_code
_entity_poly.pdbx_strand_id
1 'polypeptide(L)'
;VAPQSFSGLARVQLLQLGFNQISRVESMAFSGSTDIGTLSLEGNPLTELKPKAFGGLDRLGWLRLPREVTCPQPDAFSGLKNVSLLVLESIRCERIPQFAFRGLEAAGKIHFRDATLGLVDSGAFAGLNHARSVIFEGCRIDVVRAAAFAGMRAVVELRLRNNRIGSLLPGALDALDEASVAYVVLQENWLPCDCTLRWAPDTFRQTAFCSAPARWLNSSAAQVPLSSLPRCAPQHWTPVQAGNGAQRRPSPDSDQAGLGTTRALPSLFLVVLDALLAAYCR
;
A
#
# COMPACT_ATOMS: atom_id res chain seq x y z
N VAL A 1 18.41 1.65 17.87
CA VAL A 1 19.02 0.40 18.36
C VAL A 1 20.18 0.05 17.45
N ALA A 2 21.40 0.03 17.97
CA ALA A 2 22.60 -0.29 17.19
C ALA A 2 22.68 -1.82 16.92
N PRO A 3 23.51 -2.28 15.98
CA PRO A 3 23.71 -3.71 15.75
C PRO A 3 24.08 -4.41 17.06
N GLN A 4 23.54 -5.61 17.28
CA GLN A 4 23.85 -6.45 18.44
C GLN A 4 23.57 -5.82 19.83
N SER A 5 22.90 -4.65 19.91
CA SER A 5 22.62 -3.98 21.21
C SER A 5 21.82 -4.85 22.18
N PHE A 6 21.00 -5.75 21.66
CA PHE A 6 20.23 -6.72 22.42
C PHE A 6 20.58 -8.14 21.97
N SER A 7 21.87 -8.42 21.79
CA SER A 7 22.34 -9.74 21.37
C SER A 7 22.39 -10.72 22.55
N GLY A 8 22.00 -11.98 22.31
CA GLY A 8 22.21 -13.09 23.26
C GLY A 8 21.38 -13.03 24.55
N LEU A 9 20.21 -12.37 24.54
CA LEU A 9 19.32 -12.30 25.70
C LEU A 9 18.55 -13.62 25.90
N ALA A 10 19.26 -14.65 26.35
CA ALA A 10 18.83 -16.06 26.39
C ALA A 10 17.69 -16.41 27.36
N ARG A 11 17.07 -15.42 28.02
CA ARG A 11 15.94 -15.64 28.96
C ARG A 11 14.88 -14.54 28.91
N VAL A 12 15.08 -13.52 28.09
CA VAL A 12 14.13 -12.41 28.01
C VAL A 12 12.99 -12.83 27.09
N GLN A 13 11.77 -12.86 27.60
CA GLN A 13 10.57 -13.18 26.81
C GLN A 13 9.80 -11.93 26.36
N LEU A 14 9.90 -10.87 27.15
CA LEU A 14 9.23 -9.59 26.93
C LEU A 14 10.26 -8.47 26.93
N LEU A 15 10.36 -7.76 25.81
CA LEU A 15 11.22 -6.59 25.67
C LEU A 15 10.38 -5.35 25.39
N GLN A 16 10.27 -4.48 26.40
CA GLN A 16 9.54 -3.21 26.32
C GLN A 16 10.53 -2.09 26.01
N LEU A 17 10.46 -1.55 24.79
CA LEU A 17 11.23 -0.40 24.35
C LEU A 17 10.32 0.77 23.94
N GLY A 18 9.05 0.72 24.33
CA GLY A 18 8.08 1.76 24.01
C GLY A 18 8.41 3.11 24.64
N PHE A 19 7.94 4.20 24.02
CA PHE A 19 8.06 5.58 24.48
C PHE A 19 9.50 6.03 24.75
N ASN A 20 10.43 5.61 23.89
CA ASN A 20 11.82 6.04 23.88
C ASN A 20 12.10 6.96 22.67
N GLN A 21 13.38 7.26 22.42
CA GLN A 21 13.86 8.07 21.30
C GLN A 21 14.47 7.21 20.18
N ILE A 22 13.95 6.00 19.97
CA ILE A 22 14.49 5.07 18.96
C ILE A 22 14.04 5.51 17.58
N SER A 23 14.95 6.15 16.83
CA SER A 23 14.69 6.56 15.45
C SER A 23 15.00 5.49 14.40
N ARG A 24 15.77 4.46 14.76
CA ARG A 24 16.17 3.39 13.83
C ARG A 24 16.43 2.07 14.53
N VAL A 25 16.19 0.96 13.82
CA VAL A 25 16.64 -0.38 14.20
C VAL A 25 17.63 -0.87 13.15
N GLU A 26 18.89 -1.02 13.56
CA GLU A 26 19.97 -1.50 12.69
C GLU A 26 19.89 -3.02 12.46
N SER A 27 20.54 -3.50 11.40
CA SER A 27 20.57 -4.93 11.07
C SER A 27 21.07 -5.78 12.23
N MET A 28 20.42 -6.92 12.48
CA MET A 28 20.81 -7.89 13.51
C MET A 28 20.88 -7.29 14.93
N ALA A 29 20.09 -6.24 15.22
CA ALA A 29 20.03 -5.60 16.54
C ALA A 29 19.73 -6.57 17.70
N PHE A 30 19.02 -7.66 17.42
CA PHE A 30 18.54 -8.66 18.39
C PHE A 30 19.11 -10.07 18.16
N SER A 31 20.27 -10.18 17.51
CA SER A 31 20.88 -11.47 17.16
C SER A 31 21.01 -12.41 18.36
N GLY A 32 20.61 -13.67 18.22
CA GLY A 32 20.74 -14.66 19.30
C GLY A 32 19.80 -14.46 20.50
N SER A 33 18.89 -13.48 20.46
CA SER A 33 17.83 -13.28 21.48
C SER A 33 16.57 -14.06 21.12
N THR A 34 16.74 -15.37 20.96
CA THR A 34 15.74 -16.28 20.37
C THR A 34 14.48 -16.47 21.21
N ASP A 35 14.55 -16.18 22.51
CA ASP A 35 13.45 -16.41 23.47
C ASP A 35 12.46 -15.23 23.60
N ILE A 36 12.75 -14.09 22.97
CA ILE A 36 11.84 -12.93 23.01
C ILE A 36 10.58 -13.27 22.21
N GLY A 37 9.47 -13.42 22.92
CA GLY A 37 8.13 -13.66 22.35
C GLY A 37 7.37 -12.37 22.06
N THR A 38 7.66 -11.29 22.77
CA THR A 38 7.02 -9.97 22.59
C THR A 38 8.03 -8.83 22.58
N LEU A 39 7.97 -7.99 21.56
CA LEU A 39 8.75 -6.77 21.42
C LEU A 39 7.81 -5.59 21.18
N SER A 40 7.91 -4.57 22.03
CA SER A 40 7.20 -3.31 21.84
C SER A 40 8.16 -2.17 21.54
N LEU A 41 7.95 -1.50 20.42
CA LEU A 41 8.62 -0.27 20.00
C LEU A 41 7.64 0.92 19.94
N GLU A 42 6.42 0.77 20.46
CA GLU A 42 5.37 1.79 20.39
C GLU A 42 5.84 3.17 20.89
N GLY A 43 5.31 4.26 20.33
CA GLY A 43 5.64 5.62 20.81
C GLY A 43 7.07 6.08 20.57
N ASN A 44 7.83 5.40 19.69
CA ASN A 44 9.15 5.86 19.23
C ASN A 44 9.06 6.59 17.88
N PRO A 45 9.94 7.58 17.60
CA PRO A 45 10.00 8.28 16.32
C PRO A 45 10.75 7.45 15.26
N LEU A 46 10.33 6.20 15.02
CA LEU A 46 11.06 5.23 14.20
C LEU A 46 10.93 5.54 12.71
N THR A 47 12.01 6.04 12.12
CA THR A 47 12.08 6.41 10.70
C THR A 47 12.87 5.44 9.84
N GLU A 48 13.49 4.40 10.42
CA GLU A 48 14.23 3.42 9.64
C GLU A 48 14.23 2.01 10.27
N LEU A 49 13.83 1.03 9.45
CA LEU A 49 14.01 -0.40 9.71
C LEU A 49 14.97 -0.95 8.66
N LYS A 50 16.21 -1.25 9.08
CA LYS A 50 17.24 -1.84 8.19
C LYS A 50 16.90 -3.30 7.82
N PRO A 51 17.50 -3.87 6.76
CA PRO A 51 17.37 -5.29 6.45
C PRO A 51 17.74 -6.14 7.66
N LYS A 52 16.95 -7.17 7.96
CA LYS A 52 17.12 -8.05 9.14
C LYS A 52 17.14 -7.27 10.47
N ALA A 53 16.42 -6.16 10.58
CA ALA A 53 16.30 -5.38 11.82
C ALA A 53 15.88 -6.24 13.02
N PHE A 54 15.01 -7.23 12.77
CA PHE A 54 14.49 -8.17 13.77
C PHE A 54 15.12 -9.57 13.69
N GLY A 55 16.24 -9.71 12.96
CA GLY A 55 16.91 -10.99 12.79
C GLY A 55 17.39 -11.59 14.12
N GLY A 56 17.12 -12.88 14.31
CA GLY A 56 17.44 -13.61 15.54
C GLY A 56 16.28 -13.74 16.54
N LEU A 57 15.18 -13.03 16.32
CA LEU A 57 13.96 -13.10 17.13
C LEU A 57 13.06 -14.29 16.73
N ASP A 58 13.61 -15.50 16.81
CA ASP A 58 12.99 -16.73 16.28
C ASP A 58 11.62 -17.07 16.91
N ARG A 59 11.41 -16.74 18.19
CA ARG A 59 10.14 -17.00 18.90
C ARG A 59 9.17 -15.83 18.93
N LEU A 60 9.50 -14.72 18.27
CA LEU A 60 8.67 -13.51 18.34
C LEU A 60 7.30 -13.76 17.72
N GLY A 61 6.27 -13.70 18.56
CA GLY A 61 4.87 -13.79 18.13
C GLY A 61 4.20 -12.41 18.06
N TRP A 62 4.63 -11.47 18.90
CA TRP A 62 4.01 -10.15 19.03
C TRP A 62 5.04 -9.04 18.81
N LEU A 63 4.89 -8.32 17.70
CA LEU A 63 5.68 -7.13 17.37
C LEU A 63 4.75 -5.91 17.34
N ARG A 64 4.98 -4.94 18.24
CA ARG A 64 4.29 -3.65 18.20
C ARG A 64 5.23 -2.59 17.65
N LEU A 65 4.92 -2.10 16.46
CA LEU A 65 5.61 -0.98 15.83
C LEU A 65 4.94 0.35 16.20
N PRO A 66 5.66 1.49 16.12
CA PRO A 66 5.04 2.81 16.21
C PRO A 66 3.99 3.06 15.13
N ARG A 67 3.16 4.09 15.34
CA ARG A 67 2.19 4.59 14.36
C ARG A 67 2.88 5.29 13.18
N GLU A 68 3.85 6.18 13.39
CA GLU A 68 4.43 6.94 12.28
C GLU A 68 5.69 6.28 11.68
N VAL A 69 5.61 5.00 11.34
CA VAL A 69 6.75 4.27 10.75
C VAL A 69 6.86 4.61 9.25
N THR A 70 8.08 4.77 8.77
CA THR A 70 8.38 4.94 7.33
C THR A 70 8.34 3.59 6.61
N CYS A 71 8.57 3.58 5.30
CA CYS A 71 8.62 2.31 4.58
C CYS A 71 9.68 1.35 5.12
N PRO A 72 9.32 0.08 5.36
CA PRO A 72 10.32 -0.93 5.65
C PRO A 72 11.24 -1.06 4.44
N GLN A 73 12.55 -1.14 4.70
CA GLN A 73 13.50 -1.51 3.66
C GLN A 73 13.27 -2.97 3.25
N PRO A 74 13.70 -3.37 2.04
CA PRO A 74 13.69 -4.76 1.64
C PRO A 74 14.30 -5.65 2.74
N ASP A 75 13.64 -6.76 3.06
CA ASP A 75 14.07 -7.72 4.08
C ASP A 75 14.11 -7.21 5.53
N ALA A 76 13.49 -6.07 5.85
CA ALA A 76 13.47 -5.54 7.22
C ALA A 76 12.94 -6.55 8.25
N PHE A 77 11.95 -7.36 7.85
CA PHE A 77 11.30 -8.39 8.67
C PHE A 77 11.91 -9.78 8.52
N SER A 78 13.06 -9.91 7.84
CA SER A 78 13.67 -11.21 7.58
C SER A 78 14.09 -11.93 8.86
N GLY A 79 13.67 -13.19 8.98
CA GLY A 79 13.92 -14.04 10.15
C GLY A 79 12.77 -14.10 11.16
N LEU A 80 11.66 -13.41 10.91
CA LEU A 80 10.47 -13.47 11.75
C LEU A 80 9.62 -14.71 11.40
N LYS A 81 9.89 -15.79 12.12
CA LYS A 81 9.29 -17.11 11.87
C LYS A 81 7.91 -17.31 12.47
N ASN A 82 7.56 -16.56 13.52
CA ASN A 82 6.36 -16.82 14.33
C ASN A 82 5.35 -15.66 14.37
N VAL A 83 5.64 -14.52 13.75
CA VAL A 83 4.71 -13.38 13.70
C VAL A 83 3.55 -13.74 12.76
N SER A 84 2.38 -14.02 13.33
CA SER A 84 1.19 -14.47 12.59
C SER A 84 0.32 -13.32 12.08
N LEU A 85 0.30 -12.20 12.80
CA LEU A 85 -0.41 -10.98 12.46
C LEU A 85 0.58 -9.80 12.47
N LEU A 86 0.70 -9.12 11.34
CA LEU A 86 1.40 -7.84 11.26
C LEU A 86 0.39 -6.71 11.04
N VAL A 87 0.37 -5.75 11.95
CA VAL A 87 -0.43 -4.54 11.84
C VAL A 87 0.49 -3.36 11.64
N LEU A 88 0.24 -2.61 10.58
CA LEU A 88 0.99 -1.43 10.17
C LEU A 88 0.02 -0.26 10.17
N GLU A 89 0.04 0.52 11.23
CA GLU A 89 -0.86 1.65 11.44
C GLU A 89 -0.11 2.94 11.13
N SER A 90 -0.75 3.92 10.49
CA SER A 90 -0.25 5.27 10.19
C SER A 90 1.10 5.35 9.45
N ILE A 91 1.44 4.31 8.67
CA ILE A 91 2.67 4.29 7.88
C ILE A 91 2.63 5.33 6.77
N ARG A 92 3.69 6.14 6.68
CA ARG A 92 3.91 7.05 5.55
C ARG A 92 4.92 6.44 4.58
N CYS A 93 4.38 5.96 3.47
CA CYS A 93 5.12 5.40 2.36
C CYS A 93 4.79 6.10 1.05
N GLU A 94 5.79 6.68 0.41
CA GLU A 94 5.63 7.09 -0.98
C GLU A 94 5.58 5.86 -1.90
N ARG A 95 6.33 4.82 -1.53
CA ARG A 95 6.51 3.60 -2.29
C ARG A 95 6.68 2.41 -1.35
N ILE A 96 5.89 1.36 -1.52
CA ILE A 96 6.20 0.04 -0.97
C ILE A 96 7.22 -0.63 -1.90
N PRO A 97 8.48 -0.83 -1.49
CA PRO A 97 9.51 -1.38 -2.35
C PRO A 97 9.36 -2.90 -2.51
N GLN A 98 10.04 -3.45 -3.52
CA GLN A 98 10.18 -4.89 -3.69
C GLN A 98 10.72 -5.55 -2.40
N PHE A 99 10.16 -6.70 -2.02
CA PHE A 99 10.55 -7.47 -0.83
C PHE A 99 10.37 -6.76 0.53
N ALA A 100 9.53 -5.72 0.60
CA ALA A 100 9.24 -4.97 1.83
C ALA A 100 8.85 -5.87 3.01
N PHE A 101 8.17 -6.99 2.74
CA PHE A 101 7.64 -7.91 3.75
C PHE A 101 8.27 -9.31 3.69
N ARG A 102 9.37 -9.47 2.94
CA ARG A 102 10.03 -10.77 2.79
C ARG A 102 10.60 -11.27 4.11
N GLY A 103 10.37 -12.55 4.38
CA GLY A 103 10.86 -13.24 5.58
C GLY A 103 9.94 -13.17 6.81
N LEU A 104 8.71 -12.67 6.63
CA LEU A 104 7.58 -12.97 7.50
C LEU A 104 7.05 -14.38 7.18
N GLU A 105 7.67 -15.40 7.77
CA GLU A 105 7.44 -16.79 7.32
C GLU A 105 6.10 -17.35 7.78
N ALA A 106 5.56 -16.93 8.91
CA ALA A 106 4.26 -17.40 9.43
C ALA A 106 3.15 -16.35 9.38
N ALA A 107 3.37 -15.19 8.76
CA ALA A 107 2.36 -14.15 8.71
C ALA A 107 1.15 -14.64 7.90
N GLY A 108 0.04 -14.90 8.58
CA GLY A 108 -1.24 -15.28 7.98
C GLY A 108 -2.09 -14.07 7.64
N LYS A 109 -1.92 -12.96 8.37
CA LYS A 109 -2.66 -11.72 8.14
C LYS A 109 -1.77 -10.49 8.21
N ILE A 110 -1.91 -9.60 7.23
CA ILE A 110 -1.28 -8.28 7.22
C ILE A 110 -2.37 -7.23 7.07
N HIS A 111 -2.36 -6.24 7.96
CA HIS A 111 -3.35 -5.19 7.98
C HIS A 111 -2.66 -3.82 8.00
N PHE A 112 -2.94 -3.01 6.98
CA PHE A 112 -2.55 -1.61 6.90
C PHE A 112 -3.73 -0.75 7.35
N ARG A 113 -3.50 0.16 8.31
CA ARG A 113 -4.50 1.11 8.83
C ARG A 113 -3.97 2.52 8.74
N ASP A 114 -4.80 3.46 8.30
CA ASP A 114 -4.45 4.89 8.21
C ASP A 114 -3.12 5.17 7.50
N ALA A 115 -2.71 4.28 6.59
CA ALA A 115 -1.44 4.41 5.88
C ALA A 115 -1.59 5.33 4.67
N THR A 116 -0.50 5.95 4.25
CA THR A 116 -0.42 6.64 2.96
C THR A 116 0.65 5.93 2.16
N LEU A 117 0.26 5.09 1.19
CA LEU A 117 1.18 4.15 0.52
C LEU A 117 1.58 4.58 -0.90
N GLY A 118 0.81 5.44 -1.57
CA GLY A 118 1.13 6.02 -2.87
C GLY A 118 1.32 4.98 -3.99
N LEU A 119 2.53 4.44 -4.11
CA LEU A 119 2.92 3.46 -5.12
C LEU A 119 3.22 2.08 -4.52
N VAL A 120 2.65 1.03 -5.11
CA VAL A 120 3.04 -0.35 -4.82
C VAL A 120 3.95 -0.88 -5.93
N ASP A 121 5.21 -1.17 -5.61
CA ASP A 121 6.17 -1.67 -6.59
C ASP A 121 5.95 -3.14 -6.97
N SER A 122 6.51 -3.50 -8.12
CA SER A 122 6.63 -4.90 -8.56
C SER A 122 7.29 -5.75 -7.48
N GLY A 123 6.65 -6.85 -7.10
CA GLY A 123 7.14 -7.74 -6.05
C GLY A 123 7.18 -7.12 -4.64
N ALA A 124 6.39 -6.07 -4.37
CA ALA A 124 6.28 -5.48 -3.04
C ALA A 124 5.93 -6.51 -1.96
N PHE A 125 5.07 -7.47 -2.31
CA PHE A 125 4.60 -8.54 -1.43
C PHE A 125 5.30 -9.88 -1.65
N ALA A 126 6.40 -9.89 -2.42
CA ALA A 126 7.13 -11.12 -2.70
C ALA A 126 7.75 -11.70 -1.42
N GLY A 127 7.51 -12.99 -1.20
CA GLY A 127 7.95 -13.73 -0.01
C GLY A 127 6.87 -13.90 1.06
N LEU A 128 5.70 -13.30 0.91
CA LEU A 128 4.53 -13.53 1.76
C LEU A 128 3.80 -14.84 1.38
N ASN A 129 4.52 -15.94 1.45
CA ASN A 129 4.06 -17.23 0.94
C ASN A 129 2.86 -17.81 1.71
N HIS A 130 2.67 -17.43 2.97
CA HIS A 130 1.63 -17.96 3.86
C HIS A 130 0.54 -16.95 4.22
N ALA A 131 0.66 -15.70 3.72
CA ALA A 131 -0.33 -14.67 4.00
C ALA A 131 -1.65 -15.04 3.32
N ARG A 132 -2.70 -15.22 4.12
CA ARG A 132 -4.06 -15.53 3.66
C ARG A 132 -4.91 -14.29 3.50
N SER A 133 -4.67 -13.25 4.30
CA SER A 133 -5.45 -12.02 4.31
C SER A 133 -4.52 -10.81 4.28
N VAL A 134 -4.62 -10.00 3.25
CA VAL A 134 -3.92 -8.72 3.14
C VAL A 134 -4.94 -7.61 2.96
N ILE A 135 -4.97 -6.67 3.90
CA ILE A 135 -6.02 -5.65 4.01
C ILE A 135 -5.40 -4.26 3.94
N PHE A 136 -5.82 -3.51 2.92
CA PHE A 136 -5.60 -2.08 2.74
C PHE A 136 -6.97 -1.39 2.73
N GLU A 137 -7.30 -0.71 3.82
CA GLU A 137 -8.53 0.08 3.90
C GLU A 137 -8.15 1.55 4.13
N GLY A 138 -8.57 2.44 3.22
CA GLY A 138 -8.25 3.87 3.35
C GLY A 138 -6.77 4.22 3.16
N CYS A 139 -5.96 3.36 2.54
CA CYS A 139 -4.49 3.48 2.53
C CYS A 139 -3.91 4.41 1.44
N ARG A 140 -4.76 5.16 0.73
CA ARG A 140 -4.38 6.12 -0.34
C ARG A 140 -3.36 5.54 -1.34
N ILE A 141 -3.60 4.32 -1.81
CA ILE A 141 -2.82 3.74 -2.90
C ILE A 141 -3.27 4.41 -4.20
N ASP A 142 -2.33 5.01 -4.94
CA ASP A 142 -2.57 5.71 -6.20
C ASP A 142 -2.20 4.84 -7.42
N VAL A 143 -1.10 4.10 -7.33
CA VAL A 143 -0.53 3.31 -8.44
C VAL A 143 -0.13 1.91 -7.98
N VAL A 144 -0.51 0.89 -8.75
CA VAL A 144 -0.06 -0.50 -8.54
C VAL A 144 0.69 -0.98 -9.78
N ARG A 145 1.96 -1.34 -9.61
CA ARG A 145 2.81 -1.83 -10.71
C ARG A 145 2.50 -3.27 -11.11
N ALA A 146 2.96 -3.63 -12.30
CA ALA A 146 2.94 -5.01 -12.78
C ALA A 146 3.57 -5.95 -11.75
N ALA A 147 2.97 -7.12 -11.53
CA ALA A 147 3.46 -8.12 -10.57
C ALA A 147 3.63 -7.61 -9.12
N ALA A 148 2.94 -6.54 -8.71
CA ALA A 148 3.01 -6.01 -7.35
C ALA A 148 2.70 -7.07 -6.28
N PHE A 149 1.73 -7.92 -6.57
CA PHE A 149 1.22 -8.99 -5.71
C PHE A 149 1.90 -10.35 -5.95
N ALA A 150 2.92 -10.41 -6.81
CA ALA A 150 3.63 -11.65 -7.11
C ALA A 150 4.30 -12.23 -5.86
N GLY A 151 4.16 -13.54 -5.66
CA GLY A 151 4.73 -14.27 -4.53
C GLY A 151 3.79 -14.43 -3.32
N MET A 152 2.60 -13.84 -3.34
CA MET A 152 1.54 -14.17 -2.36
C MET A 152 0.84 -15.47 -2.79
N ARG A 153 1.39 -16.62 -2.39
CA ARG A 153 0.92 -17.94 -2.90
C ARG A 153 -0.31 -18.49 -2.19
N ALA A 154 -0.61 -18.00 -1.00
CA ALA A 154 -1.69 -18.51 -0.15
C ALA A 154 -2.79 -17.46 0.10
N VAL A 155 -2.78 -16.34 -0.62
CA VAL A 155 -3.73 -15.26 -0.39
C VAL A 155 -5.13 -15.70 -0.79
N VAL A 156 -6.06 -15.62 0.16
CA VAL A 156 -7.47 -15.93 -0.02
C VAL A 156 -8.29 -14.64 -0.05
N GLU A 157 -7.84 -13.65 0.71
CA GLU A 157 -8.49 -12.35 0.86
C GLU A 157 -7.50 -11.23 0.57
N LEU A 158 -7.82 -10.42 -0.45
CA LEU A 158 -7.15 -9.14 -0.70
C LEU A 158 -8.19 -8.02 -0.68
N ARG A 159 -8.08 -7.11 0.29
CA ARG A 159 -8.95 -5.92 0.35
C ARG A 159 -8.14 -4.68 -0.01
N LEU A 160 -8.61 -3.95 -1.01
CA LEU A 160 -8.11 -2.65 -1.46
C LEU A 160 -9.24 -1.62 -1.47
N ARG A 161 -10.23 -1.78 -0.58
CA ARG A 161 -11.40 -0.91 -0.50
C ARG A 161 -11.01 0.52 -0.14
N ASN A 162 -11.72 1.50 -0.71
CA ASN A 162 -11.59 2.92 -0.36
C ASN A 162 -10.13 3.42 -0.50
N ASN A 163 -9.48 3.01 -1.60
CA ASN A 163 -8.18 3.57 -2.00
C ASN A 163 -8.38 4.57 -3.14
N ARG A 164 -7.29 5.12 -3.66
CA ARG A 164 -7.29 6.13 -4.73
C ARG A 164 -6.67 5.58 -6.00
N ILE A 165 -6.84 4.27 -6.25
CA ILE A 165 -6.13 3.58 -7.33
C ILE A 165 -6.60 4.17 -8.65
N GLY A 166 -5.75 5.01 -9.24
CA GLY A 166 -5.97 5.67 -10.51
C GLY A 166 -5.13 5.07 -11.62
N SER A 167 -4.15 4.22 -11.31
CA SER A 167 -3.35 3.51 -12.30
C SER A 167 -3.04 2.09 -11.86
N LEU A 168 -3.59 1.12 -12.58
CA LEU A 168 -3.14 -0.27 -12.55
C LEU A 168 -2.31 -0.52 -13.81
N LEU A 169 -1.03 -0.83 -13.63
CA LEU A 169 -0.20 -1.21 -14.77
C LEU A 169 -0.63 -2.59 -15.29
N PRO A 170 -0.49 -2.87 -16.61
CA PRO A 170 -0.76 -4.20 -17.16
C PRO A 170 0.01 -5.26 -16.39
N GLY A 171 -0.69 -6.32 -15.98
CA GLY A 171 -0.11 -7.38 -15.17
C GLY A 171 -0.09 -7.13 -13.66
N ALA A 172 -0.67 -6.04 -13.16
CA ALA A 172 -0.69 -5.74 -11.73
C ALA A 172 -1.43 -6.80 -10.91
N LEU A 173 -2.49 -7.38 -11.46
CA LEU A 173 -3.36 -8.35 -10.78
C LEU A 173 -3.22 -9.78 -11.30
N ASP A 174 -2.32 -10.06 -12.26
CA ASP A 174 -2.17 -11.40 -12.86
C ASP A 174 -1.87 -12.48 -11.81
N ALA A 175 -1.09 -12.13 -10.79
CA ALA A 175 -0.77 -13.03 -9.68
C ALA A 175 -1.98 -13.43 -8.83
N LEU A 176 -3.12 -12.74 -8.97
CA LEU A 176 -4.36 -13.03 -8.25
C LEU A 176 -5.32 -13.91 -9.07
N ASP A 177 -5.12 -13.98 -10.39
CA ASP A 177 -5.95 -14.76 -11.32
C ASP A 177 -5.61 -16.26 -11.28
N GLU A 178 -4.43 -16.62 -10.74
CA GLU A 178 -4.00 -17.99 -10.48
C GLU A 178 -4.74 -18.61 -9.26
N ALA A 179 -6.03 -18.91 -9.44
CA ALA A 179 -6.88 -19.87 -8.70
C ALA A 179 -6.94 -19.85 -7.15
N SER A 180 -6.20 -18.98 -6.46
CA SER A 180 -5.98 -19.06 -5.02
C SER A 180 -6.74 -18.00 -4.22
N VAL A 181 -7.11 -16.87 -4.85
CA VAL A 181 -7.82 -15.79 -4.16
C VAL A 181 -9.33 -16.00 -4.25
N ALA A 182 -9.96 -16.31 -3.11
CA ALA A 182 -11.40 -16.47 -3.05
C ALA A 182 -12.16 -15.12 -3.02
N TYR A 183 -11.51 -14.07 -2.52
CA TYR A 183 -12.16 -12.79 -2.27
C TYR A 183 -11.20 -11.62 -2.51
N VAL A 184 -11.36 -10.97 -3.67
CA VAL A 184 -10.67 -9.72 -4.01
C VAL A 184 -11.68 -8.57 -3.92
N VAL A 185 -11.51 -7.68 -2.94
CA VAL A 185 -12.36 -6.49 -2.76
C VAL A 185 -11.63 -5.27 -3.26
N LEU A 186 -12.12 -4.70 -4.36
CA LEU A 186 -11.54 -3.51 -4.97
C LEU A 186 -12.51 -2.33 -5.00
N GLN A 187 -13.54 -2.38 -4.15
CA GLN A 187 -14.62 -1.41 -4.07
C GLN A 187 -14.11 0.01 -3.78
N GLU A 188 -14.86 1.01 -4.26
CA GLU A 188 -14.63 2.42 -3.91
C GLU A 188 -13.25 2.94 -4.38
N ASN A 189 -12.78 2.47 -5.54
CA ASN A 189 -11.62 3.02 -6.25
C ASN A 189 -12.06 3.84 -7.48
N TRP A 190 -11.19 4.74 -7.93
CA TRP A 190 -11.49 5.78 -8.90
C TRP A 190 -10.50 5.78 -10.07
N LEU A 191 -10.92 5.22 -11.21
CA LEU A 191 -10.06 4.98 -12.37
C LEU A 191 -10.30 5.99 -13.50
N PRO A 192 -9.25 6.45 -14.20
CA PRO A 192 -9.42 7.05 -15.52
C PRO A 192 -10.01 6.01 -16.48
N CYS A 193 -11.23 6.26 -16.94
CA CYS A 193 -11.94 5.44 -17.92
C CYS A 193 -11.57 5.84 -19.36
N ASP A 194 -10.26 5.90 -19.60
CA ASP A 194 -9.62 6.15 -20.89
C ASP A 194 -8.91 4.88 -21.39
N CYS A 195 -7.84 5.01 -22.17
CA CYS A 195 -7.09 3.85 -22.67
C CYS A 195 -6.55 2.94 -21.55
N THR A 196 -6.33 3.47 -20.33
CA THR A 196 -5.72 2.73 -19.22
C THR A 196 -6.66 1.68 -18.63
N LEU A 197 -7.97 1.90 -18.73
CA LEU A 197 -9.00 0.95 -18.29
C LEU A 197 -9.01 -0.36 -19.09
N ARG A 198 -8.42 -0.37 -20.30
CA ARG A 198 -8.48 -1.49 -21.24
C ARG A 198 -7.91 -2.81 -20.71
N TRP A 199 -7.09 -2.75 -19.66
CA TRP A 199 -6.41 -3.90 -19.05
C TRP A 199 -6.94 -4.21 -17.65
N ALA A 200 -7.87 -3.39 -17.14
CA ALA A 200 -8.46 -3.61 -15.83
C ALA A 200 -9.35 -4.87 -15.87
N PRO A 201 -9.11 -5.87 -15.00
CA PRO A 201 -9.93 -7.07 -14.93
C PRO A 201 -11.40 -6.73 -14.65
N ASP A 202 -12.32 -7.55 -15.14
CA ASP A 202 -13.77 -7.35 -14.98
C ASP A 202 -14.17 -7.26 -13.52
N THR A 203 -13.58 -8.09 -12.66
CA THR A 203 -13.77 -8.08 -11.20
C THR A 203 -13.46 -6.71 -10.60
N PHE A 204 -12.47 -5.98 -11.12
CA PHE A 204 -12.15 -4.63 -10.67
C PHE A 204 -13.10 -3.59 -11.26
N ARG A 205 -13.39 -3.67 -12.56
CA ARG A 205 -14.28 -2.71 -13.25
C ARG A 205 -15.69 -2.71 -12.67
N GLN A 206 -16.18 -3.86 -12.19
CA GLN A 206 -17.49 -4.00 -11.55
C GLN A 206 -17.61 -3.24 -10.24
N THR A 207 -16.50 -2.96 -9.55
CA THR A 207 -16.49 -2.33 -8.22
C THR A 207 -15.86 -0.93 -8.21
N ALA A 208 -15.42 -0.43 -9.36
CA ALA A 208 -14.74 0.86 -9.51
C ALA A 208 -15.61 1.89 -10.25
N PHE A 209 -15.31 3.17 -9.98
CA PHE A 209 -15.95 4.31 -10.62
C PHE A 209 -14.96 5.07 -11.51
N CYS A 210 -15.49 5.75 -12.51
CA CYS A 210 -14.71 6.55 -13.43
C CYS A 210 -14.41 7.95 -12.88
N SER A 211 -13.13 8.32 -12.79
CA SER A 211 -12.67 9.67 -12.40
C SER A 211 -12.48 10.63 -13.57
N ALA A 212 -12.39 10.09 -14.78
CA ALA A 212 -12.22 10.82 -16.04
C ALA A 212 -12.49 9.85 -17.21
N PRO A 213 -12.59 10.33 -18.46
CA PRO A 213 -12.90 11.71 -18.85
C PRO A 213 -14.33 12.12 -18.45
N ALA A 214 -14.71 13.38 -18.67
CA ALA A 214 -16.01 13.95 -18.27
C ALA A 214 -17.22 13.11 -18.72
N ARG A 215 -17.15 12.50 -19.92
CA ARG A 215 -18.20 11.61 -20.45
C ARG A 215 -18.52 10.40 -19.58
N TRP A 216 -17.57 9.94 -18.77
CA TRP A 216 -17.73 8.80 -17.89
C TRP A 216 -17.69 9.17 -16.41
N LEU A 217 -17.52 10.45 -16.07
CA LEU A 217 -17.30 10.88 -14.69
C LEU A 217 -18.41 10.33 -13.77
N ASN A 218 -17.99 9.72 -12.65
CA ASN A 218 -18.86 9.08 -11.64
C ASN A 218 -19.66 7.85 -12.14
N SER A 219 -19.48 7.42 -13.39
CA SER A 219 -20.11 6.21 -13.92
C SER A 219 -19.39 4.96 -13.42
N SER A 220 -20.08 3.82 -13.42
CA SER A 220 -19.44 2.54 -13.14
C SER A 220 -18.47 2.19 -14.26
N ALA A 221 -17.25 1.78 -13.91
CA ALA A 221 -16.24 1.39 -14.89
C ALA A 221 -16.65 0.13 -15.70
N ALA A 222 -17.58 -0.67 -15.19
CA ALA A 222 -18.13 -1.82 -15.92
C ALA A 222 -19.00 -1.41 -17.12
N GLN A 223 -19.59 -0.22 -17.11
CA GLN A 223 -20.44 0.28 -18.21
C GLN A 223 -19.63 0.76 -19.42
N VAL A 224 -18.31 0.94 -19.26
CA VAL A 224 -17.44 1.45 -20.31
C VAL A 224 -17.12 0.34 -21.31
N PRO A 225 -17.50 0.48 -22.60
CA PRO A 225 -17.18 -0.52 -23.60
C PRO A 225 -15.69 -0.48 -23.94
N LEU A 226 -14.94 -1.50 -23.50
CA LEU A 226 -13.48 -1.58 -23.65
C LEU A 226 -13.02 -1.53 -25.12
N SER A 227 -13.83 -2.07 -26.04
CA SER A 227 -13.57 -2.04 -27.49
C SER A 227 -13.56 -0.62 -28.07
N SER A 228 -14.28 0.33 -27.44
CA SER A 228 -14.34 1.73 -27.85
C SER A 228 -13.15 2.56 -27.36
N LEU A 229 -12.35 2.02 -26.43
CA LEU A 229 -11.24 2.76 -25.84
C LEU A 229 -10.00 2.66 -26.74
N PRO A 230 -9.27 3.77 -26.96
CA PRO A 230 -8.03 3.74 -27.72
C PRO A 230 -7.00 2.84 -27.01
N ARG A 231 -6.00 2.38 -27.76
CA ARG A 231 -4.85 1.69 -27.16
C ARG A 231 -3.92 2.73 -26.54
N CYS A 232 -3.48 2.50 -25.30
CA CYS A 232 -2.50 3.39 -24.69
C CYS A 232 -1.16 3.29 -25.41
N ALA A 233 -0.52 4.44 -25.62
CA ALA A 233 0.90 4.49 -25.97
C ALA A 233 1.77 4.19 -24.71
N PRO A 234 2.99 3.65 -24.86
CA PRO A 234 3.84 3.22 -23.74
C PRO A 234 4.04 4.26 -22.64
N GLN A 235 4.10 5.56 -22.98
CA GLN A 235 4.27 6.65 -22.01
C GLN A 235 3.09 6.81 -21.01
N HIS A 236 1.92 6.24 -21.29
CA HIS A 236 0.82 6.25 -20.31
C HIS A 236 1.09 5.32 -19.12
N TRP A 237 2.01 4.37 -19.28
CA TRP A 237 2.36 3.38 -18.26
C TRP A 237 3.62 3.72 -17.48
N THR A 238 4.37 4.75 -17.91
CA THR A 238 5.50 5.26 -17.13
C THR A 238 4.94 6.07 -15.97
N PRO A 239 5.13 5.64 -14.71
CA PRO A 239 4.68 6.44 -13.58
C PRO A 239 5.41 7.78 -13.62
N VAL A 240 4.65 8.87 -13.68
CA VAL A 240 5.19 10.21 -13.42
C VAL A 240 5.80 10.14 -12.03
N GLN A 241 7.11 10.37 -11.91
CA GLN A 241 7.72 10.46 -10.59
C GLN A 241 6.93 11.50 -9.79
N ALA A 242 6.57 11.19 -8.54
CA ALA A 242 5.95 12.14 -7.63
C ALA A 242 6.98 13.23 -7.27
N GLY A 243 7.36 14.04 -8.25
CA GLY A 243 8.15 15.24 -8.10
C GLY A 243 7.21 16.38 -7.80
N ASN A 244 7.42 17.02 -6.64
CA ASN A 244 6.83 18.29 -6.22
C ASN A 244 6.34 19.17 -7.38
N GLY A 245 5.04 19.19 -7.59
CA GLY A 245 4.44 20.06 -8.60
C GLY A 245 3.10 19.50 -9.05
N ALA A 246 2.05 20.30 -8.88
CA ALA A 246 0.83 20.15 -9.65
C ALA A 246 1.17 20.28 -11.16
N GLN A 247 1.63 19.20 -11.77
CA GLN A 247 1.74 19.10 -13.22
C GLN A 247 0.33 18.86 -13.76
N ARG A 248 -0.24 19.97 -14.22
CA ARG A 248 -1.43 20.01 -15.08
C ARG A 248 -1.27 18.93 -16.14
N ARG A 249 -2.24 18.02 -16.21
CA ARG A 249 -2.45 17.21 -17.42
C ARG A 249 -2.51 18.17 -18.61
N PRO A 250 -1.88 17.87 -19.76
CA PRO A 250 -2.12 18.64 -20.96
C PRO A 250 -3.59 18.46 -21.36
N SER A 251 -4.34 19.56 -21.39
CA SER A 251 -5.72 19.60 -21.89
C SER A 251 -5.73 19.22 -23.37
N PRO A 252 -6.67 18.39 -23.84
CA PRO A 252 -6.84 18.13 -25.25
C PRO A 252 -7.74 19.21 -25.85
N ASP A 253 -7.25 20.44 -25.98
CA ASP A 253 -7.95 21.51 -26.71
C ASP A 253 -6.92 22.50 -27.26
N SER A 254 -6.39 22.18 -28.43
CA SER A 254 -5.85 23.19 -29.35
C SER A 254 -6.68 23.11 -30.61
N ASP A 255 -7.88 23.68 -30.54
CA ASP A 255 -8.61 24.30 -31.65
C ASP A 255 -9.98 24.77 -31.14
N GLN A 256 -10.07 26.04 -30.73
CA GLN A 256 -11.06 27.01 -31.23
C GLN A 256 -11.04 28.30 -30.41
N ALA A 257 -11.12 29.40 -31.16
CA ALA A 257 -11.08 30.78 -30.69
C ALA A 257 -12.40 31.23 -30.03
N GLY A 258 -12.28 32.19 -29.11
CA GLY A 258 -13.28 33.26 -28.97
C GLY A 258 -14.12 33.30 -27.69
N LEU A 259 -13.91 34.39 -26.94
CA LEU A 259 -14.88 35.14 -26.12
C LEU A 259 -15.24 34.63 -24.70
N GLY A 260 -14.99 35.50 -23.70
CA GLY A 260 -16.02 35.82 -22.71
C GLY A 260 -15.74 35.50 -21.24
N THR A 261 -15.25 36.51 -20.51
CA THR A 261 -15.63 36.88 -19.13
C THR A 261 -15.49 35.88 -17.97
N THR A 262 -14.63 36.28 -17.04
CA THR A 262 -14.47 35.81 -15.66
C THR A 262 -15.74 35.95 -14.81
N ARG A 263 -16.16 34.87 -14.15
CA ARG A 263 -16.92 34.91 -12.89
C ARG A 263 -16.43 33.82 -11.95
N ALA A 264 -15.95 34.25 -10.78
CA ALA A 264 -15.58 33.39 -9.66
C ALA A 264 -16.81 32.76 -9.01
N LEU A 265 -16.72 31.49 -8.61
CA LEU A 265 -17.70 30.80 -7.76
C LEU A 265 -17.23 30.84 -6.30
N PRO A 266 -18.15 30.98 -5.32
CA PRO A 266 -17.80 31.24 -3.94
C PRO A 266 -17.42 29.98 -3.17
N SER A 267 -16.41 30.14 -2.33
CA SER A 267 -15.90 29.21 -1.34
C SER A 267 -16.96 28.89 -0.28
N LEU A 268 -17.64 27.74 -0.37
CA LEU A 268 -18.39 27.16 0.76
C LEU A 268 -18.70 25.65 0.64
N PHE A 269 -18.23 24.96 -0.41
CA PHE A 269 -18.47 23.52 -0.59
C PHE A 269 -17.36 22.60 -0.04
N LEU A 270 -16.28 23.17 0.54
CA LEU A 270 -15.09 22.43 0.96
C LEU A 270 -15.03 22.05 2.44
N VAL A 271 -16.02 22.45 3.27
CA VAL A 271 -15.96 22.20 4.73
C VAL A 271 -16.86 21.05 5.18
N VAL A 272 -17.80 20.59 4.35
CA VAL A 272 -18.77 19.55 4.77
C VAL A 272 -18.31 18.12 4.44
N LEU A 273 -17.38 17.93 3.50
CA LEU A 273 -16.92 16.59 3.11
C LEU A 273 -15.86 16.00 4.08
N ASP A 274 -15.07 16.85 4.74
CA ASP A 274 -14.08 16.39 5.73
C ASP A 274 -14.74 15.96 7.06
N ALA A 275 -15.93 16.48 7.39
CA ALA A 275 -16.65 16.12 8.61
C ALA A 275 -17.36 14.76 8.52
N LEU A 276 -17.70 14.28 7.31
CA LEU A 276 -18.39 12.99 7.13
C LEU A 276 -17.43 11.80 6.98
N LEU A 277 -16.17 12.02 6.60
CA LEU A 277 -15.14 10.97 6.54
C LEU A 277 -14.55 10.61 7.91
N ALA A 278 -14.69 11.49 8.92
CA ALA A 278 -14.21 11.23 10.29
C ALA A 278 -15.15 10.32 11.11
N ALA A 279 -16.38 10.05 10.64
CA ALA A 279 -17.38 9.29 11.39
C ALA A 279 -17.36 7.77 11.13
N TYR A 280 -16.57 7.28 10.15
CA TYR A 280 -16.56 5.87 9.76
C TYR A 280 -15.35 5.05 10.26
N CYS A 281 -14.45 5.66 11.03
CA CYS A 281 -13.35 4.98 11.71
C CYS A 281 -13.56 4.95 13.23
N ARG A 282 -14.47 4.09 13.70
CA ARG A 282 -14.49 3.58 15.08
C ARG A 282 -14.46 2.06 15.06
#